data_AF-A0A2P6VU07-F1
#
_entry.id   AF-A0A2P6VU07-F1
#
_cell.length_a   1.000
_cell.length_b   1.000
_cell.length_c   1.000
_cell.angle_alpha   90.00
_cell.angle_beta   90.00
_cell.angle_gamma   90.00
#
_symmetry.space_group_name_H-M   'P 1'
#
loop_
_entity.id
_entity.type
_entity.pdbx_description
1 polymer ?
#
loop_
_entity_poly.entity_id
_entity_poly.type
_entity_poly.pdbx_seq_one_letter_code
_entity_poly.pdbx_strand_id
1 'polypeptide(L)'
;MERETVHPTQFLYWGQLIYGAFVGVLGWILYQRITAGVGGPGTVGAVFGLLLGTLVFVAYMQNLHKGDLEPDYSQTCYACRLPVNRYSEFCEHCGADQIEKDNYGACPECQMEVFEGTAFCPSCGKDLQATGLQDL
;
A
#
# COMPACT_ATOMS: atom_id res chain seq x y z
N MET A 1 7.22 40.15 -44.49
CA MET A 1 6.31 39.28 -43.70
C MET A 1 7.16 38.63 -42.63
N GLU A 2 7.44 39.36 -41.56
CA GLU A 2 8.22 38.87 -40.42
C GLU A 2 7.27 38.16 -39.46
N ARG A 3 7.54 36.88 -39.21
CA ARG A 3 6.75 36.03 -38.33
C ARG A 3 7.32 36.19 -36.93
N GLU A 4 6.66 37.00 -36.09
CA GLU A 4 7.00 37.10 -34.66
C GLU A 4 6.82 35.73 -34.01
N THR A 5 7.93 35.12 -33.61
CA THR A 5 7.94 33.87 -32.83
C THR A 5 7.60 34.22 -31.39
N VAL A 6 6.31 34.20 -31.05
CA VAL A 6 5.84 34.33 -29.67
C VAL A 6 6.38 33.13 -28.88
N HIS A 7 7.35 33.40 -28.02
CA HIS A 7 8.06 32.41 -27.23
C HIS A 7 7.09 31.77 -26.20
N PRO A 8 6.87 30.45 -26.20
CA PRO A 8 5.86 29.78 -25.38
C PRO A 8 6.08 29.93 -23.86
N THR A 9 7.30 30.29 -23.46
CA THR A 9 7.69 30.54 -22.07
C THR A 9 7.08 31.81 -21.47
N GLN A 10 6.73 32.81 -22.30
CA GLN A 10 6.19 34.07 -21.82
C GLN A 10 4.75 33.93 -21.32
N PHE A 11 3.93 33.09 -21.97
CA PHE A 11 2.55 32.84 -21.56
C PHE A 11 2.45 32.06 -20.25
N LEU A 12 3.36 31.09 -20.05
CA LEU A 12 3.45 30.32 -18.80
C LEU A 12 3.84 31.20 -17.60
N TYR A 13 4.75 32.17 -17.80
CA TYR A 13 5.18 33.10 -16.75
C TYR A 13 4.03 34.00 -16.25
N TRP A 14 3.26 34.58 -17.18
CA TRP A 14 2.09 35.39 -16.81
C TRP A 14 1.00 34.57 -16.13
N GLY A 15 0.77 33.33 -16.58
CA GLY A 15 -0.14 32.40 -15.91
C GLY A 15 0.28 32.10 -14.46
N GLN A 16 1.58 31.92 -14.23
CA GLN A 16 2.13 31.65 -12.90
C GLN A 16 2.01 32.86 -11.95
N LEU A 17 2.17 34.08 -12.46
CA LEU A 17 1.95 35.31 -11.67
C LEU A 17 0.48 35.50 -11.27
N ILE A 18 -0.45 35.27 -12.21
CA ILE A 18 -1.90 35.37 -11.93
C ILE A 18 -2.30 34.30 -10.91
N TYR A 19 -1.85 33.06 -11.09
CA TYR A 19 -2.10 31.98 -10.16
C TYR A 19 -1.51 32.26 -8.77
N GLY A 20 -0.27 32.75 -8.70
CA GLY A 20 0.38 33.13 -7.45
C GLY A 20 -0.38 34.24 -6.71
N ALA A 21 -0.82 35.28 -7.42
CA ALA A 21 -1.62 36.35 -6.85
C ALA A 21 -2.98 35.85 -6.32
N PHE A 22 -3.65 34.97 -7.07
CA PHE A 22 -4.92 34.38 -6.68
C PHE A 22 -4.80 33.53 -5.42
N VAL A 23 -3.82 32.62 -5.36
CA VAL A 23 -3.56 31.78 -4.19
C VAL A 23 -3.14 32.62 -2.99
N GLY A 24 -2.34 33.68 -3.19
CA GLY A 24 -1.95 34.61 -2.13
C GLY A 24 -3.16 35.34 -1.50
N VAL A 25 -4.08 35.84 -2.33
CA VAL A 25 -5.30 36.51 -1.85
C VAL A 25 -6.24 35.53 -1.15
N LEU A 26 -6.45 34.33 -1.70
CA LEU A 26 -7.28 33.31 -1.05
C LEU A 26 -6.68 32.84 0.28
N GLY A 27 -5.36 32.64 0.33
CA GLY A 27 -4.64 32.30 1.54
C GLY A 27 -4.76 33.39 2.60
N TRP A 28 -4.63 34.65 2.20
CA TRP A 28 -4.83 35.80 3.09
C TRP A 28 -6.27 35.90 3.61
N ILE A 29 -7.28 35.70 2.75
CA ILE A 29 -8.70 35.69 3.16
C ILE A 29 -8.97 34.55 4.14
N LEU A 30 -8.51 33.34 3.85
CA LEU A 30 -8.62 32.18 4.75
C LEU A 30 -7.92 32.45 6.08
N TYR A 31 -6.72 33.02 6.04
CA TYR A 31 -5.98 33.41 7.23
C TYR A 31 -6.77 34.40 8.08
N GLN A 32 -7.40 35.42 7.49
CA GLN A 32 -8.25 36.36 8.23
C GLN A 32 -9.48 35.68 8.85
N ARG A 33 -10.08 34.69 8.17
CA ARG A 33 -11.23 33.95 8.72
C ARG A 33 -10.85 33.00 9.85
N ILE A 34 -9.69 32.36 9.74
CA ILE A 34 -9.13 31.49 10.80
C ILE A 34 -8.66 32.35 11.97
N THR A 35 -8.02 33.50 11.70
CA THR A 35 -7.48 34.37 12.75
C THR A 35 -8.53 35.19 13.48
N ALA A 36 -9.65 35.50 12.83
CA ALA A 36 -10.84 36.01 13.52
C ALA A 36 -11.46 34.99 14.51
N GLY A 37 -10.99 33.74 14.50
CA GLY A 37 -11.44 32.67 15.39
C GLY A 37 -10.44 32.26 16.50
N VAL A 38 -9.17 32.67 16.50
CA VAL A 38 -8.11 32.07 17.37
C VAL A 38 -8.29 32.29 18.88
N GLY A 39 -9.29 33.07 19.31
CA GLY A 39 -9.57 33.33 20.74
C GLY A 39 -10.74 32.54 21.34
N GLY A 40 -11.44 31.71 20.56
CA GLY A 40 -12.64 31.01 21.03
C GLY A 40 -12.35 29.60 21.57
N PRO A 41 -13.17 29.07 22.51
CA PRO A 41 -13.00 27.73 23.07
C PRO A 41 -12.97 26.58 22.03
N GLY A 42 -13.45 26.83 20.81
CA GLY A 42 -13.41 25.87 19.70
C GLY A 42 -12.02 25.64 19.09
N THR A 43 -11.08 26.58 19.19
CA THR A 43 -9.75 26.44 18.56
C THR A 43 -8.86 25.49 19.34
N VAL A 44 -8.99 25.49 20.67
CA VAL A 44 -8.34 24.52 21.55
C VAL A 44 -8.78 23.10 21.15
N GLY A 45 -10.08 22.88 20.98
CA GLY A 45 -10.61 21.60 20.49
C GLY A 45 -10.09 21.20 19.11
N ALA A 46 -9.97 22.15 18.17
CA ALA A 46 -9.44 21.87 16.83
C ALA A 46 -7.95 21.48 16.84
N VAL A 47 -7.12 22.17 17.63
CA VAL A 47 -5.68 21.85 17.75
C VAL A 47 -5.49 20.49 18.43
N PHE A 48 -6.20 20.23 19.53
CA PHE A 48 -6.15 18.94 20.20
C PHE A 48 -6.68 17.80 19.32
N GLY A 49 -7.74 18.03 18.56
CA GLY A 49 -8.30 17.05 17.62
C GLY A 49 -7.33 16.71 16.49
N LEU A 50 -6.66 17.70 15.91
CA LEU A 50 -5.64 17.47 14.88
C LEU A 50 -4.39 16.77 15.45
N LEU A 51 -3.94 17.12 16.66
CA LEU A 51 -2.78 16.47 17.30
C LEU A 51 -3.10 15.01 17.69
N LEU A 52 -4.24 14.75 18.33
CA LEU A 52 -4.64 13.40 18.68
C LEU A 52 -4.92 12.56 17.43
N GLY A 53 -5.58 13.14 16.43
CA GLY A 53 -5.84 12.48 15.15
C GLY A 53 -4.56 12.10 14.41
N THR A 54 -3.57 13.00 14.35
CA THR A 54 -2.27 12.69 13.71
C THR A 54 -1.50 11.62 14.50
N LEU A 55 -1.51 11.64 15.84
CA LEU A 55 -0.86 10.59 16.65
C LEU A 55 -1.48 9.21 16.43
N VAL A 56 -2.81 9.11 16.40
CA VAL A 56 -3.52 7.84 16.11
C VAL A 56 -3.23 7.37 14.68
N PHE A 57 -3.25 8.28 13.70
CA PHE A 57 -2.95 7.96 12.31
C PHE A 57 -1.51 7.45 12.13
N VAL A 58 -0.52 8.10 12.76
CA VAL A 58 0.88 7.66 12.73
C VAL A 58 1.03 6.29 13.39
N ALA A 59 0.43 6.06 14.56
CA ALA A 59 0.47 4.76 15.23
C ALA A 59 -0.15 3.65 14.38
N TYR A 60 -1.28 3.93 13.69
CA TYR A 60 -1.90 3.00 12.77
C TYR A 60 -0.98 2.67 11.58
N MET A 61 -0.41 3.70 10.93
CA MET A 61 0.52 3.51 9.81
C MET A 61 1.80 2.76 10.24
N GLN A 62 2.29 3.00 11.45
CA GLN A 62 3.43 2.24 12.01
C GLN A 62 3.07 0.77 12.25
N ASN A 63 1.82 0.47 12.63
CA ASN A 63 1.38 -0.90 12.81
C ASN A 63 1.26 -1.66 11.48
N LEU A 64 0.86 -0.98 10.40
CA LEU A 64 0.84 -1.56 9.05
C LEU A 64 2.23 -1.94 8.54
N HIS A 65 3.25 -1.12 8.80
CA HIS A 65 4.64 -1.44 8.40
C HIS A 65 5.27 -2.60 9.18
N LYS A 66 4.67 -3.02 10.30
CA LYS A 66 5.09 -4.24 11.01
C LYS A 66 4.47 -5.51 10.43
N GLY A 67 3.52 -5.39 9.52
CA GLY A 67 3.10 -6.53 8.71
C GLY A 67 4.15 -6.72 7.62
N ASP A 68 4.87 -7.83 7.65
CA ASP A 68 5.82 -8.26 6.62
C ASP A 68 5.08 -8.52 5.29
N LEU A 69 4.61 -7.45 4.63
CA LEU A 69 4.10 -7.46 3.26
C LEU A 69 5.25 -7.32 2.25
N GLU A 70 6.50 -7.47 2.69
CA GLU A 70 7.65 -7.49 1.80
C GLU A 70 7.54 -8.78 0.95
N PRO A 71 7.36 -8.67 -0.37
CA PRO A 71 7.33 -9.85 -1.22
C PRO A 71 8.67 -10.59 -1.13
N ASP A 72 8.63 -11.84 -0.68
CA ASP A 72 9.81 -12.66 -0.51
C ASP A 72 10.22 -13.31 -1.85
N TYR A 73 11.25 -12.73 -2.47
CA TYR A 73 11.83 -13.17 -3.77
C TYR A 73 12.98 -14.18 -3.64
N SER A 74 13.06 -14.90 -2.53
CA SER A 74 14.20 -15.81 -2.28
C SER A 74 14.09 -17.18 -2.98
N GLN A 75 12.97 -17.50 -3.62
CA GLN A 75 12.87 -18.68 -4.49
C GLN A 75 13.09 -18.31 -5.96
N THR A 76 13.56 -19.28 -6.75
CA THR A 76 13.77 -19.14 -8.19
C THR A 76 12.89 -20.12 -8.94
N CYS A 77 12.25 -19.69 -10.02
CA CYS A 77 11.43 -20.56 -10.85
C CYS A 77 12.26 -21.70 -11.47
N TYR A 78 11.80 -22.96 -11.41
CA TYR A 78 12.51 -24.08 -12.04
C TYR A 78 12.58 -23.98 -13.57
N ALA A 79 11.57 -23.36 -14.21
CA ALA A 79 11.47 -23.28 -15.66
C ALA A 79 12.36 -22.18 -16.24
N CYS A 80 12.31 -20.97 -15.68
CA CYS A 80 13.02 -19.80 -16.22
C CYS A 80 14.19 -19.30 -15.35
N ARG A 81 14.37 -19.83 -14.14
CA ARG A 81 15.42 -19.49 -13.16
C ARG A 81 15.48 -18.02 -12.75
N LEU A 82 14.39 -17.27 -12.98
CA LEU A 82 14.23 -15.91 -12.48
C LEU A 82 13.74 -15.95 -11.03
N PRO A 83 14.08 -14.94 -10.21
CA PRO A 83 13.55 -14.80 -8.86
C PRO A 83 12.04 -14.60 -8.92
N VAL A 84 11.33 -15.17 -7.94
CA VAL A 84 9.86 -15.23 -7.90
C VAL A 84 9.37 -15.14 -6.46
N ASN A 85 8.16 -14.61 -6.29
CA ASN A 85 7.51 -14.52 -4.99
C ASN A 85 7.08 -15.92 -4.51
N ARG A 86 7.46 -16.31 -3.29
CA ARG A 86 7.08 -17.62 -2.72
C ARG A 86 5.55 -17.83 -2.61
N TYR A 87 4.78 -16.75 -2.52
CA TYR A 87 3.33 -16.82 -2.37
C TYR A 87 2.57 -16.80 -3.71
N SER A 88 3.27 -16.70 -4.84
CA SER A 88 2.61 -16.73 -6.16
C SER A 88 2.49 -18.17 -6.66
N GLU A 89 1.26 -18.59 -6.99
CA GLU A 89 0.98 -19.91 -7.60
C GLU A 89 1.63 -20.05 -8.98
N PHE A 90 1.79 -18.94 -9.70
CA PHE A 90 2.36 -18.91 -11.05
C PHE A 90 3.55 -17.97 -11.14
N CYS A 91 4.56 -18.36 -11.91
CA CYS A 91 5.69 -17.50 -12.24
C CYS A 91 5.23 -16.28 -13.04
N GLU A 92 5.45 -15.08 -12.51
CA GLU A 92 5.13 -13.81 -13.20
C GLU A 92 5.95 -13.57 -14.49
N HIS A 93 7.09 -14.24 -14.65
CA HIS A 93 7.96 -14.09 -15.82
C HIS A 93 7.64 -15.04 -16.97
N CYS A 94 7.22 -16.28 -16.67
CA CYS A 94 7.03 -17.33 -17.70
C CYS A 94 5.70 -18.06 -17.64
N GLY A 95 4.89 -17.84 -16.60
CA GLY A 95 3.58 -18.48 -16.42
C GLY A 95 3.63 -19.95 -16.00
N ALA A 96 4.81 -20.52 -15.71
CA ALA A 96 4.91 -21.86 -15.16
C ALA A 96 4.34 -21.92 -13.74
N ASP A 97 3.59 -22.97 -13.43
CA ASP A 97 3.10 -23.30 -12.08
C ASP A 97 4.31 -23.52 -11.17
N GLN A 98 4.38 -22.78 -10.05
CA GLN A 98 5.47 -22.81 -9.08
C GLN A 98 5.33 -23.97 -8.08
N ILE A 99 4.17 -24.61 -8.02
CA ILE A 99 3.88 -25.61 -7.02
C ILE A 99 4.54 -26.91 -7.46
N GLU A 100 5.72 -27.17 -6.90
CA GLU A 100 6.33 -28.49 -6.94
C GLU A 100 5.28 -29.45 -6.35
N LYS A 101 4.88 -30.44 -7.15
CA LYS A 101 3.74 -31.34 -6.88
C LYS A 101 3.86 -32.09 -5.55
N ASP A 102 5.06 -32.08 -4.98
CA ASP A 102 5.45 -32.75 -3.77
C ASP A 102 5.02 -31.96 -2.51
N ASN A 103 4.67 -30.67 -2.62
CA ASN A 103 4.17 -29.84 -1.51
C ASN A 103 2.66 -30.02 -1.25
N TYR A 104 2.06 -31.12 -1.71
CA TYR A 104 0.66 -31.45 -1.47
C TYR A 104 0.57 -32.69 -0.59
N GLY A 105 0.13 -32.49 0.66
CA GLY A 105 -0.21 -33.57 1.58
C GLY A 105 -1.71 -33.85 1.58
N ALA A 106 -2.11 -35.08 1.93
CA ALA A 106 -3.51 -35.41 2.12
C ALA A 106 -3.98 -35.02 3.54
N CYS A 107 -5.12 -34.35 3.64
CA CYS A 107 -5.75 -34.07 4.93
C CYS A 107 -6.07 -35.39 5.67
N PRO A 108 -5.66 -35.57 6.94
CA PRO A 108 -5.87 -36.83 7.66
C PRO A 108 -7.35 -37.11 7.99
N GLU A 109 -8.23 -36.11 7.89
CA GLU A 109 -9.66 -36.27 8.21
C GLU A 109 -10.51 -36.49 6.95
N CYS A 110 -10.32 -35.68 5.90
CA CYS A 110 -11.16 -35.72 4.71
C CYS A 110 -10.44 -36.21 3.45
N GLN A 111 -9.13 -36.49 3.54
CA GLN A 111 -8.27 -36.99 2.45
C GLN A 111 -8.18 -36.06 1.23
N MET A 112 -8.63 -34.82 1.37
CA MET A 112 -8.43 -33.79 0.34
C MET A 112 -6.96 -33.38 0.26
N GLU A 113 -6.46 -33.17 -0.95
CA GLU A 113 -5.14 -32.59 -1.20
C GLU A 113 -5.11 -31.15 -0.67
N VAL A 114 -4.13 -30.88 0.19
CA VAL A 114 -3.91 -29.58 0.82
C VAL A 114 -2.44 -29.21 0.71
N PHE A 115 -2.18 -27.93 0.47
CA PHE A 115 -0.83 -27.41 0.34
C PHE A 115 -0.10 -27.41 1.70
N GLU A 116 1.19 -27.75 1.68
CA GLU A 116 2.03 -27.74 2.87
C GLU A 116 2.20 -26.31 3.42
N GLY A 117 2.11 -26.16 4.74
CA GLY A 117 2.06 -24.85 5.39
C GLY A 117 0.67 -24.21 5.49
N THR A 118 -0.39 -24.87 5.01
CA THR A 118 -1.76 -24.42 5.29
C THR A 118 -2.13 -24.66 6.76
N ALA A 119 -2.70 -23.64 7.41
CA ALA A 119 -3.11 -23.70 8.82
C ALA A 119 -4.35 -24.57 9.05
N PHE A 120 -5.31 -24.49 8.12
CA PHE A 120 -6.60 -25.17 8.22
C PHE A 120 -6.98 -25.80 6.88
N CYS A 121 -7.63 -26.96 6.93
CA CYS A 121 -8.18 -27.59 5.73
C CYS A 121 -9.40 -26.78 5.21
N PRO A 122 -9.40 -26.33 3.94
CA PRO A 122 -10.50 -25.54 3.38
C PRO A 122 -11.80 -26.33 3.19
N SER A 123 -11.75 -27.67 3.21
CA SER A 123 -12.93 -28.50 3.00
C SER A 123 -13.59 -28.99 4.29
N CYS A 124 -12.82 -29.31 5.34
CA CYS A 124 -13.37 -29.83 6.59
C CYS A 124 -13.12 -28.93 7.81
N GLY A 125 -12.27 -27.90 7.68
CA GLY A 125 -11.97 -26.95 8.77
C GLY A 125 -11.02 -27.50 9.84
N LYS A 126 -10.44 -28.68 9.64
CA LYS A 126 -9.43 -29.27 10.54
C LYS A 126 -8.21 -28.35 10.64
N ASP A 127 -7.70 -28.15 11.86
CA ASP A 127 -6.40 -27.54 12.10
C ASP A 127 -5.27 -28.50 11.68
N LEU A 128 -4.45 -28.08 10.72
CA LEU A 128 -3.35 -28.87 10.16
C LEU A 128 -2.00 -28.51 10.80
N GLN A 129 -1.91 -27.41 11.55
CA GLN A 129 -0.67 -27.02 12.23
C GLN A 129 -0.27 -28.01 13.32
N ALA A 130 -1.26 -28.62 13.97
CA ALA A 130 -1.03 -29.61 15.02
C ALA A 130 -0.55 -30.99 14.50
N THR A 131 -0.61 -31.23 13.19
CA THR A 131 -0.48 -32.59 12.63
C THR A 131 0.82 -32.83 11.85
N GLY A 132 1.76 -31.88 11.85
CA GLY A 132 3.11 -32.09 11.30
C GLY A 132 3.21 -32.10 9.77
N LEU A 133 2.22 -31.56 9.06
CA LEU A 133 2.23 -31.43 7.58
C LEU A 133 3.08 -30.25 7.09
N GLN A 134 4.07 -29.84 7.89
CA GLN A 134 4.95 -28.68 7.67
C GLN A 134 6.41 -29.10 7.50
N ASP A 135 6.72 -30.39 7.64
CA ASP A 135 8.08 -30.96 7.68
C ASP A 135 8.29 -32.12 6.67
N LEU A 136 7.41 -32.28 5.68
CA LEU A 136 7.60 -33.23 4.56
C LEU A 136 8.33 -32.54 3.40
#